data_AF-X1E886-F1
#
_entry.id   AF-X1E886-F1
#
_cell.length_a   1.000
_cell.length_b   1.000
_cell.length_c   1.000
_cell.angle_alpha   90.00
_cell.angle_beta   90.00
_cell.angle_gamma   90.00
#
_symmetry.space_group_name_H-M   'P 1'
#
loop_
_entity.id
_entity.type
_entity.pdbx_description
1 polymer ?
#
loop_
_entity_poly.entity_id
_entity_poly.type
_entity_poly.pdbx_seq_one_letter_code
_entity_poly.pdbx_strand_id
1 'polypeptide(L)'
;VKKPGDLDEGEESRDVLDYSLLEIIMLDGIGGLVKALELKGAFRFSEITDAQKKMIGEAISSLKLNFYPYCDSLETSQGRVYFMINQDREKRLLSVALSNKAHDELTAGEVLNLNNYTVKVCPLTHENAGVIREIFGYTSPSVLGTKSAFGTGDRIGGAASATPGHIRAAKNYDVAMFFAQQSVRENARTRRTFRQVLDDATWGVFQEGYKRQWGADADHLMDLVSMGQAVDAGFTMFTVDPSHCINDTPVNMGQEESRRAFLALFSTRKEAKRFMEKYLSISRKLTGPTHTLKIEYHEEGVMRIAVQYLRAIRFTSDAYAAITHHKGTTDIDFEMSVDETSAPTTALAHYLIIRELRDAGVRLTSLAPRFDAGFEKGVDIRTNNGRKPSPADLKRFEDNIKDQALIAREMGPYKLGVHSGSDKFTAYPIMSRHTEGMFHVKTAGTSYLEAVKVIAKHDPSLYRRLHQDALETFELNRKTYHLTTNLANVPKARELNRAKVVEGLTEND
;
A
#
# COMPACT_ATOMS: atom_id res chain seq x y z
N VAL A 1 44.30 46.48 30.93
CA VAL A 1 43.91 47.76 31.57
C VAL A 1 42.45 48.02 31.25
N LYS A 2 41.58 48.00 32.28
CA LYS A 2 40.23 48.62 32.46
C LYS A 2 39.23 48.62 31.27
N LYS A 3 37.95 48.24 31.40
CA LYS A 3 37.08 48.10 32.59
C LYS A 3 35.79 47.28 32.25
N PRO A 4 35.14 46.67 33.26
CA PRO A 4 33.81 46.02 33.21
C PRO A 4 32.68 46.93 33.76
N GLY A 5 31.43 46.51 33.55
CA GLY A 5 30.18 46.96 34.21
C GLY A 5 29.02 46.06 33.73
N ASP A 6 28.46 45.19 34.57
CA ASP A 6 27.30 45.38 35.48
C ASP A 6 25.99 45.63 34.69
N LEU A 7 24.83 44.98 34.88
CA LEU A 7 24.25 44.02 35.83
C LEU A 7 22.88 43.55 35.26
N ASP A 8 22.17 42.70 36.01
CA ASP A 8 20.78 42.17 35.90
C ASP A 8 20.58 40.92 35.04
N GLU A 9 20.47 39.71 35.63
CA GLU A 9 19.37 39.20 36.50
C GLU A 9 18.00 39.27 35.84
N GLY A 10 17.50 38.11 35.42
CA GLY A 10 16.10 37.94 35.04
C GLY A 10 15.90 36.99 33.86
N GLU A 11 16.11 35.69 34.07
CA GLU A 11 15.29 34.71 33.34
C GLU A 11 14.97 33.54 34.26
N GLU A 12 13.74 33.62 34.77
CA GLU A 12 13.06 32.60 35.55
C GLU A 12 13.13 31.24 34.85
N SER A 13 13.62 30.27 35.61
CA SER A 13 13.17 28.88 35.64
C SER A 13 11.76 28.65 35.05
N ARG A 14 11.68 28.36 33.75
CA ARG A 14 10.49 27.82 33.09
C ARG A 14 10.90 26.83 32.02
N ASP A 15 11.48 25.71 32.43
CA ASP A 15 11.49 24.46 31.64
C ASP A 15 11.81 23.23 32.50
N VAL A 16 11.50 23.29 33.79
CA VAL A 16 11.41 22.11 34.66
C VAL A 16 9.94 21.99 35.09
N LEU A 17 9.07 21.75 34.11
CA LEU A 17 7.83 21.04 34.40
C LEU A 17 8.23 19.61 34.74
N ASP A 18 8.50 19.48 36.03
CA ASP A 18 8.73 18.30 36.86
C ASP A 18 8.40 16.96 36.19
N TYR A 19 9.43 16.28 35.67
CA TYR A 19 9.34 14.91 35.17
C TYR A 19 8.66 13.98 36.20
N SER A 20 8.83 14.24 37.50
CA SER A 20 8.20 13.44 38.55
C SER A 20 6.68 13.63 38.61
N LEU A 21 6.17 14.82 38.30
CA LEU A 21 4.74 15.11 38.28
C LEU A 21 4.06 14.43 37.09
N LEU A 22 4.70 14.41 35.91
CA LEU A 22 4.20 13.71 34.72
C LEU A 22 4.12 12.19 34.94
N GLU A 23 5.14 11.60 35.57
CA GLU A 23 5.15 10.18 35.96
C GLU A 23 4.02 9.87 36.96
N ILE A 24 3.83 10.70 38.00
CA ILE A 24 2.75 10.53 38.99
C ILE A 24 1.37 10.60 38.33
N ILE A 25 1.14 11.55 37.41
CA ILE A 25 -0.15 11.69 36.72
C ILE A 25 -0.41 10.50 35.78
N MET A 26 0.63 9.96 35.13
CA MET A 26 0.52 8.76 34.30
C MET A 26 0.17 7.52 35.13
N LEU A 27 0.82 7.34 36.28
CA LEU A 27 0.51 6.25 37.21
C LEU A 27 -0.95 6.30 37.68
N ASP A 28 -1.46 7.49 38.02
CA ASP A 28 -2.87 7.69 38.41
C ASP A 28 -3.84 7.36 37.26
N GLY A 29 -3.53 7.80 36.04
CA GLY A 29 -4.33 7.51 34.85
C GLY A 29 -4.40 6.02 34.53
N ILE A 30 -3.26 5.31 34.53
CA ILE A 30 -3.19 3.86 34.29
C ILE A 30 -3.87 3.11 35.44
N GLY A 31 -3.69 3.53 36.70
CA GLY A 31 -4.40 2.96 37.85
C GLY A 31 -5.92 3.07 37.73
N GLY A 32 -6.43 4.22 37.28
CA GLY A 32 -7.84 4.42 36.96
C GLY A 32 -8.34 3.48 35.87
N LEU A 33 -7.57 3.31 34.79
CA LEU A 33 -7.86 2.39 33.69
C LEU A 33 -7.95 0.94 34.20
N VAL A 34 -6.95 0.46 34.93
CA VAL A 34 -6.91 -0.92 35.47
C VAL A 34 -8.11 -1.18 36.38
N LYS A 35 -8.46 -0.22 37.25
CA LYS A 35 -9.64 -0.32 38.12
C LYS A 35 -10.94 -0.41 37.32
N ALA A 36 -11.08 0.37 36.25
CA ALA A 36 -12.24 0.29 35.37
C ALA A 36 -12.33 -1.08 34.67
N LEU A 37 -11.20 -1.60 34.18
CA LEU A 37 -11.12 -2.94 33.59
C LEU A 37 -11.52 -4.04 34.58
N GLU A 38 -11.04 -3.96 35.83
CA GLU A 38 -11.37 -4.89 36.90
C GLU A 38 -12.86 -4.85 37.25
N LEU A 39 -13.42 -3.66 37.49
CA LEU A 39 -14.83 -3.46 37.83
C LEU A 39 -15.77 -3.96 36.74
N LYS A 40 -15.36 -3.87 35.47
CA LYS A 40 -16.12 -4.37 34.32
C LYS A 40 -15.82 -5.83 33.98
N GLY A 41 -14.96 -6.49 34.75
CA GLY A 41 -14.68 -7.92 34.63
C GLY A 41 -13.79 -8.30 33.44
N ALA A 42 -13.06 -7.35 32.84
CA ALA A 42 -12.27 -7.56 31.62
C ALA A 42 -11.32 -8.77 31.71
N PHE A 43 -10.66 -8.94 32.86
CA PHE A 43 -9.70 -10.03 33.12
C PHE A 43 -10.33 -11.43 33.22
N ARG A 44 -11.66 -11.53 33.28
CA ARG A 44 -12.39 -12.81 33.34
C ARG A 44 -12.89 -13.25 31.98
N PHE A 45 -12.80 -12.39 30.96
CA PHE A 45 -13.28 -12.69 29.63
C PHE A 45 -12.22 -13.47 28.84
N SER A 46 -12.61 -14.62 28.28
CA SER A 46 -11.80 -15.34 27.32
C SER A 46 -11.66 -14.58 26.00
N GLU A 47 -12.69 -13.83 25.63
CA GLU A 47 -12.76 -12.92 24.48
C GLU A 47 -13.69 -11.75 24.82
N ILE A 48 -13.40 -10.55 24.32
CA ILE A 48 -14.22 -9.35 24.56
C ILE A 48 -15.10 -9.07 23.35
N THR A 49 -16.41 -9.18 23.54
CA THR A 49 -17.43 -8.81 22.53
C THR A 49 -17.53 -7.30 22.33
N ASP A 50 -18.03 -6.85 21.18
CA ASP A 50 -18.23 -5.41 20.90
C ASP A 50 -19.11 -4.71 21.95
N ALA A 51 -20.13 -5.39 22.48
CA ALA A 51 -20.98 -4.85 23.54
C ALA A 51 -20.20 -4.64 24.85
N GLN A 52 -19.33 -5.59 25.22
CA GLN A 52 -18.45 -5.46 26.38
C GLN A 52 -17.38 -4.39 26.15
N LYS A 53 -16.77 -4.32 24.96
CA LYS A 53 -15.84 -3.25 24.59
C LYS A 53 -16.49 -1.88 24.74
N LYS A 54 -17.72 -1.71 24.24
CA LYS A 54 -18.47 -0.46 24.36
C LYS A 54 -18.72 -0.09 25.83
N MET A 55 -19.21 -1.02 26.64
CA MET A 55 -19.44 -0.80 28.07
C MET A 55 -18.15 -0.42 28.82
N ILE A 56 -17.04 -1.09 28.52
CA ILE A 56 -15.73 -0.78 29.10
C ILE A 56 -15.24 0.59 28.63
N GLY A 57 -15.37 0.87 27.32
CA GLY A 57 -15.01 2.15 26.72
C GLY A 57 -15.79 3.32 27.30
N GLU A 58 -17.07 3.16 27.59
CA GLU A 58 -17.89 4.16 28.30
C GLU A 58 -17.36 4.42 29.72
N ALA A 59 -16.96 3.38 30.45
CA ALA A 59 -16.35 3.52 31.77
C ALA A 59 -14.99 4.25 31.69
N ILE A 60 -14.14 3.88 30.74
CA ILE A 60 -12.83 4.52 30.51
C ILE A 60 -13.00 6.00 30.13
N SER A 61 -13.98 6.31 29.26
CA SER A 61 -14.24 7.67 28.80
C SER A 61 -14.70 8.62 29.92
N SER A 62 -15.20 8.07 31.03
CA SER A 62 -15.57 8.86 32.22
C SER A 62 -14.37 9.24 33.11
N LEU A 63 -13.20 8.63 32.87
CA LEU A 63 -11.97 8.89 33.61
C LEU A 63 -11.29 10.18 33.09
N LYS A 64 -10.68 10.94 34.01
CA LYS A 64 -9.76 12.02 33.64
C LYS A 64 -8.39 11.41 33.37
N LEU A 65 -8.09 11.14 32.10
CA LEU A 65 -6.83 10.54 31.67
C LEU A 65 -5.93 11.61 31.04
N ASN A 66 -4.62 11.51 31.28
CA ASN A 66 -3.59 12.31 30.62
C ASN A 66 -3.12 11.70 29.28
N PHE A 67 -3.71 10.57 28.87
CA PHE A 67 -3.50 9.92 27.59
C PHE A 67 -4.85 9.67 26.91
N TYR A 68 -4.80 9.48 25.59
CA TYR A 68 -5.95 9.09 24.80
C TYR A 68 -6.05 7.55 24.68
N PRO A 69 -7.13 6.93 25.16
CA PRO A 69 -7.34 5.48 25.05
C PRO A 69 -7.95 5.09 23.70
N TYR A 70 -7.39 4.10 23.01
CA TYR A 70 -8.00 3.51 21.80
C TYR A 70 -8.92 2.35 22.17
N CYS A 71 -10.18 2.64 22.49
CA CYS A 71 -11.11 1.63 23.01
C CYS A 71 -11.34 0.41 22.09
N ASP A 72 -11.25 0.58 20.77
CA ASP A 72 -11.43 -0.52 19.81
C ASP A 72 -10.29 -1.56 19.87
N SER A 73 -9.12 -1.15 20.37
CA SER A 73 -7.95 -2.00 20.59
C SER A 73 -8.00 -2.86 21.86
N LEU A 74 -9.09 -2.78 22.61
CA LEU A 74 -9.27 -3.59 23.82
C LEU A 74 -9.41 -5.06 23.47
N GLU A 75 -8.47 -5.87 23.93
CA GLU A 75 -8.42 -7.30 23.65
C GLU A 75 -8.05 -8.11 24.88
N THR A 76 -8.47 -9.38 24.91
CA THR A 76 -8.00 -10.34 25.91
C THR A 76 -7.38 -11.55 25.25
N SER A 77 -6.36 -12.10 25.92
CA SER A 77 -5.81 -13.41 25.59
C SER A 77 -5.16 -14.02 26.83
N GLN A 78 -5.46 -15.29 27.11
CA GLN A 78 -4.87 -16.07 28.21
C GLN A 78 -4.96 -15.38 29.60
N GLY A 79 -6.06 -14.66 29.86
CA GLY A 79 -6.29 -13.95 31.13
C GLY A 79 -5.51 -12.64 31.27
N ARG A 80 -5.00 -12.10 30.16
CA ARG A 80 -4.36 -10.79 30.05
C ARG A 80 -5.24 -9.86 29.22
N VAL A 81 -5.16 -8.56 29.51
CA VAL A 81 -5.81 -7.50 28.74
C VAL A 81 -4.75 -6.71 27.98
N TYR A 82 -5.00 -6.44 26.71
CA TYR A 82 -4.16 -5.62 25.85
C TYR A 82 -4.93 -4.38 25.41
N PHE A 83 -4.24 -3.24 25.33
CA PHE A 83 -4.89 -1.97 25.02
C PHE A 83 -3.90 -0.94 24.49
N MET A 84 -4.20 -0.25 23.40
CA MET A 84 -3.38 0.86 22.91
C MET A 84 -3.78 2.20 23.52
N ILE A 85 -2.79 3.02 23.82
CA ILE A 85 -2.95 4.40 24.25
C ILE A 85 -2.09 5.34 23.40
N ASN A 86 -2.42 6.63 23.40
CA ASN A 86 -1.57 7.70 22.88
C ASN A 86 -1.31 8.71 24.00
N GLN A 87 -0.05 8.86 24.37
CA GLN A 87 0.40 9.82 25.37
C GLN A 87 1.46 10.70 24.71
N ASP A 88 1.29 12.02 24.79
CA ASP A 88 2.24 12.99 24.24
C ASP A 88 2.64 12.74 22.77
N ARG A 89 1.65 12.33 21.95
CA ARG A 89 1.78 11.98 20.52
C ARG A 89 2.53 10.67 20.26
N GLU A 90 2.83 9.92 21.30
CA GLU A 90 3.44 8.62 21.18
C GLU A 90 2.45 7.51 21.52
N LYS A 91 2.30 6.58 20.59
CA LYS A 91 1.48 5.40 20.82
C LYS A 91 2.25 4.36 21.64
N ARG A 92 1.53 3.67 22.51
CA ARG A 92 2.04 2.57 23.34
C ARG A 92 1.01 1.46 23.41
N LEU A 93 1.49 0.25 23.62
CA LEU A 93 0.67 -0.91 23.96
C LEU A 93 0.77 -1.13 25.47
N LEU A 94 -0.36 -1.26 26.15
CA LEU A 94 -0.44 -1.75 27.51
C LEU A 94 -0.74 -3.24 27.48
N SER A 95 0.02 -4.03 28.25
CA SER A 95 -0.34 -5.41 28.60
C SER A 95 -0.55 -5.50 30.10
N VAL A 96 -1.77 -5.87 30.50
CA VAL A 96 -2.20 -5.91 31.90
C VAL A 96 -2.56 -7.33 32.30
N ALA A 97 -1.93 -7.83 33.35
CA ALA A 97 -2.18 -9.16 33.89
C ALA A 97 -2.18 -9.14 35.42
N LEU A 98 -2.78 -10.16 36.05
CA LEU A 98 -2.51 -10.42 37.47
C LEU A 98 -1.00 -10.64 37.65
N SER A 99 -0.43 -10.17 38.75
CA SER A 99 1.04 -10.18 38.95
C SER A 99 1.66 -11.58 38.87
N ASN A 100 0.92 -12.63 39.22
CA ASN A 100 1.36 -14.02 39.08
C ASN A 100 1.33 -14.57 37.64
N LYS A 101 0.84 -13.79 36.66
CA LYS A 101 0.75 -14.11 35.23
C LYS A 101 1.42 -13.03 34.36
N ALA A 102 2.30 -12.22 34.93
CA ALA A 102 2.90 -11.05 34.30
C ALA A 102 4.02 -11.34 33.28
N HIS A 103 4.44 -12.59 33.11
CA HIS A 103 5.40 -12.99 32.07
C HIS A 103 4.73 -13.14 30.70
N ASP A 104 5.28 -12.47 29.70
CA ASP A 104 4.99 -12.57 28.27
C ASP A 104 6.27 -12.20 27.51
N GLU A 105 6.25 -12.35 26.19
CA GLU A 105 7.39 -12.06 25.30
C GLU A 105 7.48 -10.58 24.89
N LEU A 106 6.55 -9.73 25.34
CA LEU A 106 6.60 -8.30 25.05
C LEU A 106 7.75 -7.65 25.83
N THR A 107 8.54 -6.88 25.07
CA THR A 107 9.55 -5.98 25.61
C THR A 107 8.88 -4.71 26.08
N ALA A 108 8.91 -4.48 27.40
CA ALA A 108 8.36 -3.29 28.01
C ALA A 108 9.44 -2.20 28.13
N GLY A 109 9.06 -0.94 27.87
CA GLY A 109 9.89 0.20 28.25
C GLY A 109 9.76 0.51 29.75
N GLU A 110 8.60 0.19 30.32
CA GLU A 110 8.28 0.41 31.72
C GLU A 110 7.36 -0.70 32.25
N VAL A 111 7.53 -1.07 33.52
CA VAL A 111 6.70 -2.07 34.21
C VAL A 111 6.18 -1.47 35.51
N LEU A 112 4.85 -1.39 35.62
CA LEU A 112 4.15 -0.83 36.78
C LEU A 112 3.47 -1.95 37.56
N ASN A 113 3.56 -1.87 38.89
CA ASN A 113 2.84 -2.78 39.78
C ASN A 113 1.73 -2.01 40.49
N LEU A 114 0.49 -2.28 40.11
CA LEU A 114 -0.72 -1.57 40.57
C LEU A 114 -1.63 -2.58 41.28
N ASN A 115 -1.58 -2.58 42.62
CA ASN A 115 -2.27 -3.55 43.47
C ASN A 115 -1.88 -5.01 43.11
N ASN A 116 -2.85 -5.80 42.63
CA ASN A 116 -2.67 -7.20 42.23
C ASN A 116 -2.33 -7.37 40.74
N TYR A 117 -2.12 -6.26 40.02
CA TYR A 117 -1.88 -6.24 38.59
C TYR A 117 -0.48 -5.73 38.27
N THR A 118 0.11 -6.32 37.24
CA THR A 118 1.31 -5.81 36.58
C THR A 118 0.93 -5.27 35.21
N VAL A 119 1.34 -4.03 34.93
CA VAL A 119 1.15 -3.37 33.65
C VAL A 119 2.50 -3.22 32.97
N LYS A 120 2.66 -3.80 31.79
CA LYS A 120 3.77 -3.51 30.89
C LYS A 120 3.36 -2.39 29.95
N VAL A 121 4.16 -1.33 29.89
CA VAL A 121 4.03 -0.25 28.89
C VAL A 121 5.04 -0.51 27.79
N CYS A 122 4.55 -0.98 26.65
CA CYS A 122 5.36 -1.49 25.55
C CYS A 122 5.45 -0.46 24.42
N PRO A 123 6.67 -0.13 23.93
CA PRO A 123 6.84 0.63 22.70
C PRO A 123 6.34 -0.18 21.49
N LEU A 124 5.93 0.51 20.43
CA LEU A 124 5.46 -0.11 19.18
C LEU A 124 6.62 -0.51 18.27
N THR A 125 7.48 -1.42 18.74
CA THR A 125 8.65 -1.91 17.99
C THR A 125 8.28 -3.09 17.08
N HIS A 126 9.22 -3.48 16.21
CA HIS A 126 9.08 -4.65 15.34
C HIS A 126 8.92 -5.95 16.14
N GLU A 127 9.70 -6.11 17.21
CA GLU A 127 9.68 -7.29 18.07
C GLU A 127 8.29 -7.43 18.73
N ASN A 128 7.78 -6.33 19.30
CA ASN A 128 6.45 -6.32 19.91
C ASN A 128 5.33 -6.51 18.87
N ALA A 129 5.50 -6.02 17.64
CA ALA A 129 4.55 -6.27 16.55
C ALA A 129 4.53 -7.76 16.16
N GLY A 130 5.69 -8.42 16.17
CA GLY A 130 5.82 -9.87 16.00
C GLY A 130 5.03 -10.64 17.05
N VAL A 131 5.24 -10.34 18.33
CA VAL A 131 4.50 -10.96 19.45
C VAL A 131 2.99 -10.70 19.33
N ILE A 132 2.57 -9.50 18.93
CA ILE A 132 1.15 -9.19 18.73
C ILE A 132 0.53 -10.00 17.58
N ARG A 133 1.27 -10.19 16.48
CA ARG A 133 0.85 -11.05 15.37
C ARG A 133 0.65 -12.51 15.77
N GLU A 134 1.47 -13.01 16.69
CA GLU A 134 1.35 -14.38 17.23
C GLU A 134 0.18 -14.53 18.19
N ILE A 135 -0.01 -13.57 19.11
CA ILE A 135 -1.13 -13.57 20.06
C ILE A 135 -2.47 -13.39 19.34
N PHE A 136 -2.50 -12.50 18.36
CA PHE A 136 -3.70 -12.04 17.67
C PHE A 136 -3.55 -12.23 16.16
N GLY A 137 -3.85 -13.43 15.66
CA GLY A 137 -3.67 -13.80 14.26
C GLY A 137 -4.33 -12.87 13.23
N TYR A 138 -5.42 -12.17 13.58
CA TYR A 138 -6.06 -11.17 12.70
C TYR A 138 -5.17 -9.93 12.44
N THR A 139 -4.14 -9.69 13.26
CA THR A 139 -3.15 -8.63 13.06
C THR A 139 -1.99 -9.04 12.15
N SER A 140 -2.01 -10.29 11.66
CA SER A 140 -1.12 -10.77 10.60
C SER A 140 -1.76 -10.58 9.22
N PRO A 141 -0.98 -10.24 8.17
CA PRO A 141 -1.50 -10.16 6.82
C PRO A 141 -1.88 -11.56 6.32
N SER A 142 -2.82 -11.60 5.39
CA SER A 142 -3.34 -12.81 4.74
C SER A 142 -3.25 -12.68 3.22
N VAL A 143 -3.29 -13.82 2.53
CA VAL A 143 -3.55 -13.87 1.08
C VAL A 143 -5.03 -13.61 0.86
N LEU A 144 -5.37 -12.70 -0.06
CA LEU A 144 -6.74 -12.26 -0.31
C LEU A 144 -7.31 -12.81 -1.62
N GLY A 145 -6.44 -13.29 -2.51
CA GLY A 145 -6.82 -13.91 -3.77
C GLY A 145 -7.44 -12.90 -4.74
N THR A 146 -8.54 -13.31 -5.36
CA THR A 146 -9.14 -12.60 -6.50
C THR A 146 -10.33 -11.70 -6.15
N LYS A 147 -10.60 -11.45 -4.86
CA LYS A 147 -11.62 -10.49 -4.42
C LYS A 147 -11.32 -9.08 -4.93
N SER A 148 -12.36 -8.29 -5.20
CA SER A 148 -12.24 -6.84 -5.43
C SER A 148 -11.36 -6.24 -4.34
N ALA A 149 -10.32 -5.51 -4.73
CA ALA A 149 -9.32 -5.08 -3.76
C ALA A 149 -8.90 -3.62 -3.93
N PHE A 150 -8.54 -3.00 -2.81
CA PHE A 150 -7.79 -1.74 -2.77
C PHE A 150 -6.49 -1.93 -2.00
N GLY A 151 -5.41 -1.42 -2.57
CA GLY A 151 -4.17 -1.18 -1.87
C GLY A 151 -4.09 0.26 -1.39
N THR A 152 -3.77 0.45 -0.11
CA THR A 152 -3.78 1.75 0.56
C THR A 152 -2.39 2.08 1.08
N GLY A 153 -1.48 2.38 0.16
CA GLY A 153 -0.11 2.70 0.52
C GLY A 153 0.00 3.91 1.42
N ASP A 154 0.77 3.77 2.48
CA ASP A 154 1.00 4.80 3.48
C ASP A 154 2.48 5.13 3.53
N ARG A 155 2.86 6.25 2.91
CA ARG A 155 4.25 6.77 2.89
C ARG A 155 4.65 7.47 4.18
N ILE A 156 3.68 7.81 5.04
CA ILE A 156 3.88 8.58 6.27
C ILE A 156 4.38 7.63 7.36
N GLY A 157 3.61 6.57 7.64
CA GLY A 157 3.95 5.54 8.61
C GLY A 157 4.15 6.04 10.05
N GLY A 158 4.64 5.14 10.91
CA GLY A 158 4.97 5.42 12.31
C GLY A 158 3.80 6.02 13.10
N ALA A 159 4.12 6.99 13.97
CA ALA A 159 3.14 7.64 14.85
C ALA A 159 1.98 8.31 14.10
N ALA A 160 2.23 8.76 12.86
CA ALA A 160 1.27 9.45 12.01
C ALA A 160 0.73 8.56 10.87
N SER A 161 0.86 7.23 10.99
CA SER A 161 0.38 6.29 9.97
C SER A 161 -1.08 6.55 9.60
N ALA A 162 -1.36 6.46 8.30
CA ALA A 162 -2.68 6.61 7.70
C ALA A 162 -3.55 5.35 7.84
N THR A 163 -2.97 4.19 8.17
CA THR A 163 -3.69 2.91 8.21
C THR A 163 -4.96 2.92 9.07
N PRO A 164 -4.98 3.52 10.28
CA PRO A 164 -6.23 3.67 11.04
C PRO A 164 -7.33 4.42 10.28
N GLY A 165 -6.96 5.45 9.53
CA GLY A 165 -7.89 6.19 8.66
C GLY A 165 -8.39 5.33 7.50
N HIS A 166 -7.51 4.57 6.86
CA HIS A 166 -7.88 3.62 5.80
C HIS A 166 -8.86 2.57 6.30
N ILE A 167 -8.64 2.01 7.49
CA ILE A 167 -9.54 1.04 8.13
C ILE A 167 -10.92 1.65 8.37
N ARG A 168 -10.99 2.86 8.94
CA ARG A 168 -12.29 3.53 9.17
C ARG A 168 -13.06 3.79 7.88
N ALA A 169 -12.36 4.11 6.79
CA ALA A 169 -12.98 4.26 5.48
C ALA A 169 -13.47 2.93 4.90
N ALA A 170 -12.69 1.85 5.07
CA ALA A 170 -12.96 0.56 4.44
C ALA A 170 -13.93 -0.36 5.21
N LYS A 171 -14.03 -0.23 6.54
CA LYS A 171 -14.71 -1.22 7.40
C LYS A 171 -16.18 -1.50 7.07
N ASN A 172 -16.86 -0.55 6.43
CA ASN A 172 -18.27 -0.66 6.05
C ASN A 172 -18.50 -1.22 4.64
N TYR A 173 -17.44 -1.58 3.91
CA TYR A 173 -17.52 -2.06 2.54
C TYR A 173 -17.04 -3.51 2.44
N ASP A 174 -17.63 -4.27 1.53
CA ASP A 174 -17.17 -5.63 1.22
C ASP A 174 -16.09 -5.59 0.14
N VAL A 175 -14.88 -5.24 0.55
CA VAL A 175 -13.73 -5.10 -0.32
C VAL A 175 -12.47 -5.56 0.41
N ALA A 176 -11.60 -6.26 -0.30
CA ALA A 176 -10.32 -6.71 0.25
C ALA A 176 -9.35 -5.52 0.35
N MET A 177 -8.61 -5.43 1.45
CA MET A 177 -7.73 -4.29 1.74
C MET A 177 -6.29 -4.75 1.89
N PHE A 178 -5.39 -4.19 1.08
CA PHE A 178 -3.94 -4.30 1.29
C PHE A 178 -3.46 -3.06 2.05
N PHE A 179 -3.50 -3.12 3.39
CA PHE A 179 -3.15 -1.99 4.26
C PHE A 179 -1.64 -1.73 4.32
N ALA A 180 -0.82 -2.78 4.20
CA ALA A 180 0.62 -2.65 4.05
C ALA A 180 0.95 -2.67 2.56
N GLN A 181 1.12 -1.50 1.96
CA GLN A 181 1.56 -1.40 0.56
C GLN A 181 2.61 -0.31 0.43
N GLN A 182 3.78 -0.67 -0.08
CA GLN A 182 4.78 0.32 -0.46
C GLN A 182 5.73 -0.27 -1.50
N SER A 183 6.09 0.53 -2.50
CA SER A 183 7.07 0.14 -3.51
C SER A 183 8.50 0.24 -2.99
N VAL A 184 9.43 -0.49 -3.63
CA VAL A 184 10.88 -0.36 -3.38
C VAL A 184 11.35 1.09 -3.51
N ARG A 185 10.83 1.81 -4.51
CA ARG A 185 11.12 3.24 -4.77
C ARG A 185 10.66 4.13 -3.61
N GLU A 186 9.47 3.88 -3.07
CA GLU A 186 8.92 4.64 -1.93
C GLU A 186 9.64 4.34 -0.63
N ASN A 187 9.99 3.06 -0.37
CA ASN A 187 10.84 2.66 0.75
C ASN A 187 12.17 3.42 0.74
N ALA A 188 12.85 3.45 -0.41
CA ALA A 188 14.11 4.19 -0.55
C ALA A 188 13.95 5.70 -0.31
N ARG A 189 12.91 6.33 -0.86
CA ARG A 189 12.67 7.78 -0.72
C ARG A 189 12.26 8.19 0.69
N THR A 190 11.48 7.35 1.38
CA THR A 190 11.01 7.60 2.75
C THR A 190 11.99 7.08 3.80
N ARG A 191 13.05 6.38 3.38
CA ARG A 191 14.01 5.68 4.24
C ARG A 191 13.32 4.69 5.18
N ARG A 192 12.30 4.00 4.67
CA ARG A 192 11.55 2.97 5.37
C ARG A 192 11.88 1.60 4.82
N THR A 193 11.60 0.58 5.62
CA THR A 193 11.77 -0.83 5.27
C THR A 193 10.41 -1.52 5.14
N PHE A 194 10.37 -2.65 4.44
CA PHE A 194 9.17 -3.50 4.37
C PHE A 194 8.65 -3.88 5.77
N ARG A 195 9.55 -4.16 6.73
CA ARG A 195 9.16 -4.45 8.12
C ARG A 195 8.37 -3.31 8.75
N GLN A 196 8.86 -2.08 8.64
CA GLN A 196 8.15 -0.90 9.17
C GLN A 196 6.79 -0.71 8.51
N VAL A 197 6.69 -0.93 7.19
CA VAL A 197 5.40 -0.84 6.47
C VAL A 197 4.42 -1.89 6.99
N LEU A 198 4.86 -3.12 7.23
CA LEU A 198 4.01 -4.15 7.80
C LEU A 198 3.61 -3.86 9.25
N ASP A 199 4.57 -3.43 10.07
CA ASP A 199 4.34 -3.15 11.48
C ASP A 199 3.36 -1.98 11.67
N ASP A 200 3.47 -0.91 10.88
CA ASP A 200 2.51 0.20 10.88
C ASP A 200 1.08 -0.29 10.60
N ALA A 201 0.93 -1.22 9.64
CA ALA A 201 -0.37 -1.82 9.34
C ALA A 201 -0.88 -2.73 10.45
N THR A 202 -0.02 -3.58 11.03
CA THR A 202 -0.33 -4.42 12.20
C THR A 202 -0.84 -3.56 13.36
N TRP A 203 -0.15 -2.47 13.68
CA TRP A 203 -0.57 -1.55 14.75
C TRP A 203 -1.87 -0.83 14.42
N GLY A 204 -2.07 -0.41 13.17
CA GLY A 204 -3.33 0.19 12.74
C GLY A 204 -4.52 -0.77 12.86
N VAL A 205 -4.33 -2.02 12.44
CA VAL A 205 -5.34 -3.09 12.55
C VAL A 205 -5.69 -3.40 14.00
N PHE A 206 -4.68 -3.49 14.87
CA PHE A 206 -4.89 -3.68 16.30
C PHE A 206 -5.59 -2.46 16.93
N GLN A 207 -5.15 -1.23 16.62
CA GLN A 207 -5.71 0.02 17.14
C GLN A 207 -7.21 0.14 16.89
N GLU A 208 -7.64 -0.18 15.67
CA GLU A 208 -9.03 -0.06 15.23
C GLU A 208 -9.85 -1.34 15.44
N GLY A 209 -9.26 -2.38 16.06
CA GLY A 209 -9.92 -3.65 16.31
C GLY A 209 -10.41 -4.34 15.03
N TYR A 210 -9.73 -4.17 13.90
CA TYR A 210 -10.17 -4.68 12.59
C TYR A 210 -9.92 -6.19 12.47
N LYS A 211 -10.96 -7.01 12.65
CA LYS A 211 -10.85 -8.48 12.69
C LYS A 211 -10.94 -9.18 11.34
N ARG A 212 -11.20 -8.46 10.24
CA ARG A 212 -11.32 -9.07 8.90
C ARG A 212 -9.93 -9.31 8.31
N GLN A 213 -9.86 -10.23 7.34
CA GLN A 213 -8.64 -10.46 6.58
C GLN A 213 -8.21 -9.18 5.84
N TRP A 214 -6.90 -8.93 5.84
CA TRP A 214 -6.24 -7.84 5.11
C TRP A 214 -4.90 -8.36 4.58
N GLY A 215 -4.29 -7.66 3.63
CA GLY A 215 -3.09 -8.13 2.93
C GLY A 215 -1.92 -7.15 3.01
N ALA A 216 -0.73 -7.66 2.66
CA ALA A 216 0.49 -6.88 2.54
C ALA A 216 1.08 -7.05 1.14
N ASP A 217 1.12 -5.97 0.34
CA ASP A 217 1.61 -5.93 -1.03
C ASP A 217 2.98 -5.24 -1.15
N ALA A 218 3.99 -6.03 -1.53
CA ALA A 218 5.33 -5.57 -1.80
C ALA A 218 5.36 -5.12 -3.27
N ASP A 219 5.23 -3.80 -3.45
CA ASP A 219 4.92 -3.21 -4.74
C ASP A 219 6.18 -2.94 -5.59
N HIS A 220 6.04 -2.99 -6.92
CA HIS A 220 7.10 -2.75 -7.90
C HIS A 220 8.47 -3.42 -7.57
N LEU A 221 8.48 -4.74 -7.36
CA LEU A 221 9.69 -5.54 -7.13
C LEU A 221 10.43 -5.76 -8.46
N MET A 222 11.67 -5.29 -8.56
CA MET A 222 12.47 -5.35 -9.80
C MET A 222 13.69 -6.27 -9.70
N ASP A 223 14.01 -6.78 -8.51
CA ASP A 223 15.23 -7.54 -8.26
C ASP A 223 15.04 -8.59 -7.14
N LEU A 224 15.88 -9.62 -7.13
CA LEU A 224 15.76 -10.74 -6.18
C LEU A 224 16.04 -10.33 -4.72
N VAL A 225 16.83 -9.27 -4.49
CA VAL A 225 17.17 -8.82 -3.14
C VAL A 225 15.94 -8.19 -2.49
N SER A 226 15.28 -7.28 -3.18
CA SER A 226 14.03 -6.67 -2.68
C SER A 226 12.91 -7.71 -2.51
N MET A 227 12.83 -8.71 -3.39
CA MET A 227 11.91 -9.85 -3.23
C MET A 227 12.19 -10.64 -1.96
N GLY A 228 13.47 -10.95 -1.68
CA GLY A 228 13.86 -11.64 -0.45
C GLY A 228 13.49 -10.83 0.80
N GLN A 229 13.78 -9.54 0.81
CA GLN A 229 13.43 -8.64 1.92
C GLN A 229 11.92 -8.58 2.18
N ALA A 230 11.10 -8.60 1.12
CA ALA A 230 9.65 -8.62 1.25
C ALA A 230 9.15 -9.96 1.82
N VAL A 231 9.73 -11.09 1.39
CA VAL A 231 9.44 -12.42 1.95
C VAL A 231 9.78 -12.45 3.44
N ASP A 232 10.99 -12.02 3.81
CA ASP A 232 11.48 -11.98 5.19
C ASP A 232 10.65 -11.05 6.09
N ALA A 233 10.10 -9.98 5.53
CA ALA A 233 9.22 -9.08 6.25
C ALA A 233 7.82 -9.67 6.49
N GLY A 234 7.42 -10.73 5.79
CA GLY A 234 6.11 -11.38 5.97
C GLY A 234 5.03 -10.94 4.99
N PHE A 235 5.38 -10.36 3.85
CA PHE A 235 4.41 -9.94 2.83
C PHE A 235 3.65 -11.14 2.23
N THR A 236 2.40 -10.89 1.81
CA THR A 236 1.48 -11.91 1.29
C THR A 236 1.15 -11.70 -0.19
N MET A 237 1.36 -10.50 -0.71
CA MET A 237 1.26 -10.15 -2.12
C MET A 237 2.60 -9.62 -2.63
N PHE A 238 2.99 -10.06 -3.83
CA PHE A 238 4.21 -9.65 -4.50
C PHE A 238 3.89 -9.13 -5.89
N THR A 239 4.19 -7.86 -6.13
CA THR A 239 3.99 -7.23 -7.43
C THR A 239 5.33 -7.10 -8.13
N VAL A 240 5.56 -7.95 -9.13
CA VAL A 240 6.78 -7.95 -9.93
C VAL A 240 6.65 -6.93 -11.05
N ASP A 241 7.64 -6.05 -11.13
CA ASP A 241 7.78 -5.04 -12.18
C ASP A 241 8.97 -5.39 -13.09
N PRO A 242 8.71 -6.13 -14.18
CA PRO A 242 9.71 -6.43 -15.20
C PRO A 242 9.88 -5.32 -16.24
N SER A 243 9.46 -4.07 -16.00
CA SER A 243 9.54 -2.97 -16.97
C SER A 243 10.92 -2.82 -17.61
N HIS A 244 11.99 -2.98 -16.83
CA HIS A 244 13.38 -2.96 -17.31
C HIS A 244 13.73 -4.09 -18.31
N CYS A 245 12.93 -5.16 -18.35
CA CYS A 245 13.04 -6.26 -19.30
C CYS A 245 12.12 -6.10 -20.52
N ILE A 246 11.21 -5.11 -20.51
CA ILE A 246 10.31 -4.83 -21.63
C ILE A 246 11.05 -4.00 -22.68
N ASN A 247 10.90 -4.38 -23.94
CA ASN A 247 11.49 -3.65 -25.06
C ASN A 247 10.42 -2.84 -25.80
N ASP A 248 10.45 -1.50 -25.68
CA ASP A 248 9.51 -0.60 -26.36
C ASP A 248 9.84 -0.32 -27.84
N THR A 249 11.02 -0.72 -28.33
CA THR A 249 11.45 -0.47 -29.72
C THR A 249 10.67 -1.21 -30.83
N PRO A 250 9.98 -2.36 -30.62
CA PRO A 250 9.32 -3.12 -31.68
C PRO A 250 8.26 -2.36 -32.46
N VAL A 251 7.71 -1.25 -31.94
CA VAL A 251 6.75 -0.41 -32.67
C VAL A 251 7.39 0.16 -33.95
N ASN A 252 8.69 0.47 -33.91
CA ASN A 252 9.42 1.16 -34.98
C ASN A 252 10.31 0.23 -35.83
N MET A 253 10.34 -1.07 -35.53
CA MET A 253 11.20 -2.03 -36.23
C MET A 253 10.67 -2.41 -37.60
N GLY A 254 11.57 -2.55 -38.57
CA GLY A 254 11.29 -3.19 -39.85
C GLY A 254 11.13 -4.72 -39.71
N GLN A 255 10.67 -5.38 -40.78
CA GLN A 255 10.41 -6.83 -40.77
C GLN A 255 11.68 -7.67 -40.50
N GLU A 256 12.77 -7.40 -41.21
CA GLU A 256 14.04 -8.12 -41.04
C GLU A 256 14.69 -7.88 -39.67
N GLU A 257 14.57 -6.66 -39.16
CA GLU A 257 15.03 -6.31 -37.81
C GLU A 257 14.23 -7.07 -36.74
N SER A 258 12.90 -7.06 -36.86
CA SER A 258 11.99 -7.81 -35.97
C SER A 258 12.30 -9.30 -35.99
N ARG A 259 12.57 -9.87 -37.17
CA ARG A 259 12.92 -11.29 -37.32
C ARG A 259 14.24 -11.61 -36.61
N ARG A 260 15.26 -10.76 -36.77
CA ARG A 260 16.56 -10.94 -36.11
C ARG A 260 16.45 -10.84 -34.60
N ALA A 261 15.72 -9.84 -34.10
CA ALA A 261 15.46 -9.64 -32.69
C ALA A 261 14.68 -10.83 -32.09
N PHE A 262 13.66 -11.33 -32.80
CA PHE A 262 12.88 -12.50 -32.39
C PHE A 262 13.75 -13.75 -32.29
N LEU A 263 14.56 -14.04 -33.30
CA LEU A 263 15.46 -15.20 -33.29
C LEU A 263 16.47 -15.15 -32.14
N ALA A 264 16.92 -13.94 -31.76
CA ALA A 264 17.85 -13.75 -30.65
C ALA A 264 17.25 -14.07 -29.26
N LEU A 265 15.92 -14.22 -29.14
CA LEU A 265 15.27 -14.61 -27.89
C LEU A 265 15.39 -16.11 -27.58
N PHE A 266 15.89 -16.91 -28.52
CA PHE A 266 15.91 -18.37 -28.43
C PHE A 266 17.33 -18.89 -28.67
N SER A 267 17.67 -19.99 -27.99
CA SER A 267 18.98 -20.63 -28.13
C SER A 267 19.12 -21.34 -29.48
N THR A 268 18.01 -21.81 -30.05
CA THR A 268 17.99 -22.50 -31.35
C THR A 268 16.89 -22.00 -32.28
N ARG A 269 17.13 -22.08 -33.59
CA ARG A 269 16.08 -21.82 -34.60
C ARG A 269 14.88 -22.75 -34.46
N LYS A 270 15.09 -23.98 -33.95
CA LYS A 270 14.03 -24.96 -33.73
C LYS A 270 13.08 -24.50 -32.61
N GLU A 271 13.61 -23.91 -31.54
CA GLU A 271 12.79 -23.30 -30.47
C GLU A 271 11.98 -22.12 -30.98
N ALA A 272 12.62 -21.19 -31.68
CA ALA A 272 11.93 -20.05 -32.29
C ALA A 272 10.79 -20.51 -33.22
N LYS A 273 11.02 -21.54 -34.04
CA LYS A 273 10.00 -22.12 -34.92
C LYS A 273 8.84 -22.72 -34.12
N ARG A 274 9.10 -23.52 -33.08
CA ARG A 274 8.06 -24.09 -32.21
C ARG A 274 7.24 -23.01 -31.52
N PHE A 275 7.89 -21.96 -31.02
CA PHE A 275 7.20 -20.82 -30.42
C PHE A 275 6.28 -20.15 -31.44
N MET A 276 6.74 -19.89 -32.66
CA MET A 276 5.92 -19.33 -33.73
C MET A 276 4.71 -20.23 -34.06
N GLU A 277 4.94 -21.53 -34.31
CA GLU A 277 3.90 -22.52 -34.60
C GLU A 277 2.84 -22.60 -33.48
N LYS A 278 3.25 -22.46 -32.21
CA LYS A 278 2.37 -22.46 -31.04
C LYS A 278 1.34 -21.32 -31.04
N TYR A 279 1.64 -20.16 -31.62
CA TYR A 279 0.70 -19.03 -31.70
C TYR A 279 -0.03 -18.94 -33.03
N LEU A 280 0.63 -19.26 -34.15
CA LEU A 280 -0.04 -19.31 -35.46
C LEU A 280 -1.13 -20.39 -35.53
N SER A 281 -1.02 -21.44 -34.72
CA SER A 281 -2.06 -22.47 -34.59
C SER A 281 -3.27 -22.03 -33.75
N ILE A 282 -3.23 -20.86 -33.11
CA ILE A 282 -4.36 -20.35 -32.33
C ILE A 282 -5.32 -19.62 -33.26
N SER A 283 -6.55 -20.14 -33.35
CA SER A 283 -7.71 -19.40 -33.83
C SER A 283 -8.87 -19.68 -32.89
N ARG A 284 -9.18 -18.72 -32.01
CA ARG A 284 -10.22 -18.85 -30.98
C ARG A 284 -11.07 -17.59 -30.91
N LYS A 285 -12.28 -17.75 -30.37
CA LYS A 285 -13.17 -16.65 -30.00
C LYS A 285 -13.44 -16.73 -28.51
N LEU A 286 -13.09 -15.69 -27.78
CA LEU A 286 -13.49 -15.50 -26.39
C LEU A 286 -14.81 -14.72 -26.43
N THR A 287 -15.85 -15.20 -25.78
CA THR A 287 -17.18 -14.58 -25.82
C THR A 287 -17.60 -14.20 -24.42
N GLY A 288 -17.71 -12.89 -24.17
CA GLY A 288 -18.28 -12.36 -22.94
C GLY A 288 -19.76 -11.98 -23.12
N PRO A 289 -20.40 -11.46 -22.05
CA PRO A 289 -21.81 -11.07 -22.11
C PRO A 289 -22.10 -9.94 -23.11
N THR A 290 -21.12 -9.08 -23.39
CA THR A 290 -21.29 -7.84 -24.15
C THR A 290 -20.56 -7.81 -25.49
N HIS A 291 -19.57 -8.68 -25.70
CA HIS A 291 -18.75 -8.70 -26.91
C HIS A 291 -18.01 -10.03 -27.09
N THR A 292 -17.48 -10.24 -28.30
CA THR A 292 -16.63 -11.38 -28.66
C THR A 292 -15.28 -10.89 -29.14
N LEU A 293 -14.20 -11.42 -28.57
CA LEU A 293 -12.82 -11.13 -28.93
C LEU A 293 -12.22 -12.29 -29.71
N LYS A 294 -11.68 -12.02 -30.91
CA LYS A 294 -10.96 -13.02 -31.71
C LYS A 294 -9.49 -13.04 -31.28
N ILE A 295 -8.99 -14.23 -30.91
CA ILE A 295 -7.59 -14.49 -30.65
C ILE A 295 -7.03 -15.26 -31.83
N GLU A 296 -6.32 -14.55 -32.70
CA GLU A 296 -5.64 -15.08 -33.87
C GLU A 296 -4.39 -14.23 -34.14
N TYR A 297 -3.28 -14.91 -34.42
CA TYR A 297 -1.99 -14.26 -34.61
C TYR A 297 -1.51 -14.42 -36.05
N HIS A 298 -0.76 -13.43 -36.52
CA HIS A 298 0.07 -13.52 -37.71
C HIS A 298 1.55 -13.45 -37.31
N GLU A 299 2.46 -13.87 -38.19
CA GLU A 299 3.90 -14.00 -37.88
C GLU A 299 4.49 -12.73 -37.28
N GLU A 300 4.26 -11.59 -37.91
CA GLU A 300 4.76 -10.30 -37.44
C GLU A 300 4.23 -9.92 -36.06
N GLY A 301 2.95 -10.18 -35.77
CA GLY A 301 2.35 -9.91 -34.47
C GLY A 301 3.00 -10.74 -33.36
N VAL A 302 3.25 -12.04 -33.61
CA VAL A 302 3.97 -12.91 -32.67
C VAL A 302 5.38 -12.40 -32.43
N MET A 303 6.12 -12.04 -33.49
CA MET A 303 7.49 -11.53 -33.36
C MET A 303 7.53 -10.25 -32.52
N ARG A 304 6.68 -9.26 -32.83
CA ARG A 304 6.65 -7.98 -32.12
C ARG A 304 6.32 -8.16 -30.64
N ILE A 305 5.28 -8.93 -30.31
CA ILE A 305 4.89 -9.20 -28.92
C ILE A 305 6.00 -9.97 -28.18
N ALA A 306 6.60 -10.98 -28.80
CA ALA A 306 7.68 -11.75 -28.17
C ALA A 306 8.92 -10.89 -27.93
N VAL A 307 9.33 -10.06 -28.90
CA VAL A 307 10.46 -9.13 -28.72
C VAL A 307 10.18 -8.13 -27.61
N GLN A 308 8.93 -7.67 -27.50
CA GLN A 308 8.53 -6.73 -26.46
C GLN A 308 8.52 -7.37 -25.07
N TYR A 309 7.91 -8.55 -24.90
CA TYR A 309 7.54 -9.08 -23.58
C TYR A 309 8.22 -10.38 -23.15
N LEU A 310 8.82 -11.17 -24.04
CA LEU A 310 9.26 -12.53 -23.67
C LEU A 310 10.35 -12.55 -22.58
N ARG A 311 11.24 -11.54 -22.57
CA ARG A 311 12.23 -11.37 -21.50
C ARG A 311 11.56 -11.04 -20.16
N ALA A 312 10.60 -10.12 -20.18
CA ALA A 312 9.82 -9.74 -19.01
C ALA A 312 9.03 -10.92 -18.44
N ILE A 313 8.40 -11.73 -19.30
CA ILE A 313 7.68 -12.94 -18.89
C ILE A 313 8.62 -13.93 -18.20
N ARG A 314 9.80 -14.20 -18.78
CA ARG A 314 10.80 -15.10 -18.19
C ARG A 314 11.29 -14.60 -16.83
N PHE A 315 11.60 -13.31 -16.73
CA PHE A 315 11.96 -12.69 -15.45
C PHE A 315 10.86 -12.86 -14.40
N THR A 316 9.60 -12.61 -14.77
CA THR A 316 8.45 -12.81 -13.87
C THR A 316 8.32 -14.26 -13.42
N SER A 317 8.54 -15.24 -14.32
CA SER A 317 8.55 -16.66 -13.98
C SER A 317 9.66 -17.02 -12.99
N ASP A 318 10.88 -16.51 -13.23
CA ASP A 318 12.02 -16.71 -12.32
C ASP A 318 11.77 -16.06 -10.95
N ALA A 319 11.19 -14.86 -10.94
CA ALA A 319 10.80 -14.15 -9.72
C ALA A 319 9.76 -14.94 -8.91
N TYR A 320 8.72 -15.46 -9.57
CA TYR A 320 7.73 -16.32 -8.92
C TYR A 320 8.36 -17.56 -8.28
N ALA A 321 9.25 -18.23 -9.02
CA ALA A 321 9.98 -19.40 -8.50
C ALA A 321 10.86 -19.03 -7.30
N ALA A 322 11.60 -17.92 -7.37
CA ALA A 322 12.45 -17.45 -6.27
C ALA A 322 11.64 -17.08 -5.01
N ILE A 323 10.55 -16.34 -5.17
CA ILE A 323 9.68 -15.92 -4.05
C ILE A 323 9.04 -17.14 -3.38
N THR A 324 8.44 -18.04 -4.16
CA THR A 324 7.75 -19.22 -3.62
C THR A 324 8.72 -20.22 -2.98
N HIS A 325 9.92 -20.36 -3.55
CA HIS A 325 10.99 -21.15 -2.93
C HIS A 325 11.43 -20.55 -1.60
N HIS A 326 11.68 -19.24 -1.55
CA HIS A 326 12.11 -18.58 -0.31
C HIS A 326 11.02 -18.60 0.77
N LYS A 327 9.76 -18.37 0.39
CA LYS A 327 8.61 -18.41 1.31
C LYS A 327 8.24 -19.82 1.76
N GLY A 328 8.68 -20.86 1.02
CA GLY A 328 8.34 -22.26 1.30
C GLY A 328 6.88 -22.63 0.97
N THR A 329 6.16 -21.78 0.25
CA THR A 329 4.77 -22.00 -0.15
C THR A 329 4.46 -21.28 -1.46
N THR A 330 3.47 -21.79 -2.18
CA THR A 330 2.91 -21.12 -3.35
C THR A 330 1.66 -20.31 -3.02
N ASP A 331 1.14 -20.41 -1.79
CA ASP A 331 -0.02 -19.65 -1.30
C ASP A 331 0.36 -18.18 -1.08
N ILE A 332 0.35 -17.42 -2.17
CA ILE A 332 0.67 -16.00 -2.26
C ILE A 332 -0.28 -15.33 -3.26
N ASP A 333 -0.51 -14.05 -3.07
CA ASP A 333 -0.97 -13.18 -4.14
C ASP A 333 0.24 -12.79 -5.00
N PHE A 334 0.14 -12.94 -6.32
CA PHE A 334 1.23 -12.66 -7.24
C PHE A 334 0.72 -11.85 -8.42
N GLU A 335 1.32 -10.67 -8.61
CA GLU A 335 0.98 -9.74 -9.68
C GLU A 335 2.18 -9.52 -10.60
N MET A 336 1.91 -9.49 -11.91
CA MET A 336 2.85 -8.95 -12.89
C MET A 336 2.36 -7.57 -13.33
N SER A 337 3.24 -6.57 -13.29
CA SER A 337 2.95 -5.23 -13.79
C SER A 337 3.59 -4.97 -15.15
N VAL A 338 2.83 -4.42 -16.10
CA VAL A 338 3.34 -3.95 -17.41
C VAL A 338 2.78 -2.56 -17.75
N ASP A 339 2.37 -1.81 -16.73
CA ASP A 339 1.71 -0.51 -16.79
C ASP A 339 2.66 0.67 -17.11
N GLU A 340 3.96 0.51 -16.83
CA GLU A 340 5.01 1.50 -17.13
C GLU A 340 5.57 1.38 -18.58
N THR A 341 4.78 0.86 -19.52
CA THR A 341 5.17 0.74 -20.94
C THR A 341 4.70 1.92 -21.79
N SER A 342 5.43 2.20 -22.88
CA SER A 342 5.17 3.34 -23.77
C SER A 342 3.86 3.22 -24.58
N ALA A 343 3.40 1.99 -24.81
CA ALA A 343 2.22 1.69 -25.61
C ALA A 343 1.22 0.84 -24.81
N PRO A 344 -0.10 1.00 -25.03
CA PRO A 344 -1.10 0.17 -24.37
C PRO A 344 -0.88 -1.33 -24.61
N THR A 345 -1.11 -2.14 -23.57
CA THR A 345 -1.05 -3.59 -23.68
C THR A 345 -2.18 -4.07 -24.58
N THR A 346 -1.84 -4.64 -25.74
CA THR A 346 -2.84 -5.17 -26.68
C THR A 346 -3.48 -6.46 -26.13
N ALA A 347 -4.68 -6.78 -26.60
CA ALA A 347 -5.37 -8.02 -26.24
C ALA A 347 -4.54 -9.28 -26.55
N LEU A 348 -3.87 -9.31 -27.72
CA LEU A 348 -2.98 -10.40 -28.10
C LEU A 348 -1.72 -10.47 -27.22
N ALA A 349 -1.16 -9.32 -26.82
CA ALA A 349 -0.04 -9.30 -25.89
C ALA A 349 -0.44 -9.85 -24.51
N HIS A 350 -1.57 -9.40 -23.96
CA HIS A 350 -2.11 -9.90 -22.70
C HIS A 350 -2.34 -11.42 -22.77
N TYR A 351 -3.02 -11.92 -23.81
CA TYR A 351 -3.25 -13.36 -23.98
C TYR A 351 -1.93 -14.15 -24.02
N LEU A 352 -0.92 -13.65 -24.77
CA LEU A 352 0.39 -14.28 -24.87
C LEU A 352 1.09 -14.33 -23.51
N ILE A 353 1.14 -13.21 -22.78
CA ILE A 353 1.75 -13.10 -21.45
C ILE A 353 1.18 -14.17 -20.52
N ILE A 354 -0.14 -14.25 -20.44
CA ILE A 354 -0.83 -15.14 -19.51
C ILE A 354 -0.63 -16.60 -19.86
N ARG A 355 -0.65 -16.92 -21.17
CA ARG A 355 -0.36 -18.29 -21.62
C ARG A 355 1.06 -18.72 -21.26
N GLU A 356 2.06 -17.86 -21.46
CA GLU A 356 3.44 -18.21 -21.14
C GLU A 356 3.68 -18.32 -19.64
N LEU A 357 3.13 -17.40 -18.83
CA LEU A 357 3.22 -17.49 -17.38
C LEU A 357 2.59 -18.79 -16.85
N ARG A 358 1.42 -19.17 -17.38
CA ARG A 358 0.77 -20.44 -17.03
C ARG A 358 1.59 -21.65 -17.45
N ASP A 359 2.13 -21.66 -18.66
CA ASP A 359 2.98 -22.75 -19.14
C ASP A 359 4.25 -22.90 -18.29
N ALA A 360 4.73 -21.80 -17.69
CA ALA A 360 5.82 -21.79 -16.71
C ALA A 360 5.40 -22.12 -15.27
N GLY A 361 4.12 -22.46 -15.02
CA GLY A 361 3.60 -22.83 -13.69
C GLY A 361 3.32 -21.66 -12.75
N VAL A 362 3.33 -20.42 -13.24
CA VAL A 362 3.03 -19.22 -12.44
C VAL A 362 1.53 -19.16 -12.13
N ARG A 363 1.19 -19.01 -10.85
CA ARG A 363 -0.18 -18.79 -10.39
C ARG A 363 -0.42 -17.31 -10.15
N LEU A 364 -0.92 -16.64 -11.19
CA LEU A 364 -1.19 -15.21 -11.17
C LEU A 364 -2.50 -14.91 -10.43
N THR A 365 -2.51 -13.93 -9.51
CA THR A 365 -3.75 -13.41 -8.90
C THR A 365 -4.16 -12.06 -9.48
N SER A 366 -3.25 -11.33 -10.12
CA SER A 366 -3.56 -10.16 -10.94
C SER A 366 -2.54 -9.85 -12.03
N LEU A 367 -2.99 -9.18 -13.09
CA LEU A 367 -2.13 -8.53 -14.09
C LEU A 367 -2.45 -7.05 -14.11
N ALA A 368 -1.45 -6.18 -14.04
CA ALA A 368 -1.61 -4.74 -14.25
C ALA A 368 -1.16 -4.34 -15.67
N PRO A 369 -2.08 -4.27 -16.66
CA PRO A 369 -1.73 -3.85 -18.01
C PRO A 369 -1.54 -2.33 -18.11
N ARG A 370 -0.88 -1.87 -19.18
CA ARG A 370 -0.97 -0.48 -19.63
C ARG A 370 -2.30 -0.27 -20.35
N PHE A 371 -3.23 0.44 -19.73
CA PHE A 371 -4.50 0.80 -20.37
C PHE A 371 -4.31 1.86 -21.47
N ASP A 372 -5.27 1.95 -22.41
CA ASP A 372 -5.31 3.02 -23.44
C ASP A 372 -5.81 4.36 -22.85
N ALA A 373 -5.12 4.85 -21.82
CA ALA A 373 -5.31 6.15 -21.20
C ALA A 373 -4.06 6.56 -20.41
N GLY A 374 -3.94 7.85 -20.13
CA GLY A 374 -2.93 8.42 -19.24
C GLY A 374 -3.34 8.29 -17.78
N PHE A 375 -2.61 7.47 -17.02
CA PHE A 375 -2.75 7.29 -15.58
C PHE A 375 -1.67 8.06 -14.80
N GLU A 376 -1.72 9.40 -14.87
CA GLU A 376 -0.81 10.26 -14.11
C GLU A 376 -1.18 10.30 -12.62
N LYS A 377 -0.21 10.56 -11.75
CA LYS A 377 -0.43 10.55 -10.29
C LYS A 377 -1.18 11.81 -9.85
N GLY A 378 -2.15 11.66 -8.95
CA GLY A 378 -2.88 12.78 -8.32
C GLY A 378 -3.98 13.42 -9.16
N VAL A 379 -4.25 12.91 -10.37
CA VAL A 379 -5.25 13.47 -11.30
C VAL A 379 -6.17 12.38 -11.85
N ASP A 380 -7.35 12.78 -12.35
CA ASP A 380 -8.24 11.87 -13.10
C ASP A 380 -7.62 11.48 -14.45
N ILE A 381 -8.21 10.49 -15.13
CA ILE A 381 -7.70 9.96 -16.40
C ILE A 381 -7.42 11.06 -17.43
N ARG A 382 -6.26 10.95 -18.07
CA ARG A 382 -5.82 11.78 -19.18
C ARG A 382 -5.73 10.95 -20.45
N THR A 383 -5.46 11.62 -21.56
CA THR A 383 -4.86 10.97 -22.73
C THR A 383 -3.36 10.75 -22.48
N ASN A 384 -2.70 9.90 -23.25
CA ASN A 384 -1.25 9.64 -23.10
C ASN A 384 -0.36 10.89 -23.29
N ASN A 385 -0.90 11.99 -23.81
CA ASN A 385 -0.21 13.28 -23.92
C ASN A 385 -0.74 14.35 -22.94
N GLY A 386 -1.36 13.95 -21.83
CA GLY A 386 -1.73 14.83 -20.71
C GLY A 386 -3.04 15.62 -20.87
N ARG A 387 -3.70 15.55 -22.04
CA ARG A 387 -4.96 16.28 -22.27
C ARG A 387 -6.14 15.56 -21.62
N LYS A 388 -7.19 16.31 -21.30
CA LYS A 388 -8.49 15.75 -20.90
C LYS A 388 -9.05 14.85 -22.02
N PRO A 389 -9.53 13.63 -21.72
CA PRO A 389 -10.01 12.71 -22.74
C PRO A 389 -11.31 13.18 -23.38
N SER A 390 -11.42 13.01 -24.70
CA SER A 390 -12.67 13.15 -25.44
C SER A 390 -13.57 11.91 -25.26
N PRO A 391 -14.86 11.97 -25.61
CA PRO A 391 -15.74 10.78 -25.60
C PRO A 391 -15.19 9.61 -26.43
N ALA A 392 -14.50 9.89 -27.54
CA ALA A 392 -13.86 8.86 -28.36
C ALA A 392 -12.67 8.22 -27.65
N ASP A 393 -11.88 9.00 -26.89
CA ASP A 393 -10.79 8.46 -26.08
C ASP A 393 -11.32 7.58 -24.95
N LEU A 394 -12.37 8.02 -24.26
CA LEU A 394 -13.03 7.22 -23.23
C LEU A 394 -13.60 5.91 -23.77
N LYS A 395 -14.16 5.93 -24.99
CA LYS A 395 -14.66 4.72 -25.63
C LYS A 395 -13.54 3.73 -25.94
N ARG A 396 -12.39 4.20 -26.45
CA ARG A 396 -11.22 3.33 -26.68
C ARG A 396 -10.68 2.74 -25.37
N PHE A 397 -10.59 3.54 -24.32
CA PHE A 397 -10.22 3.08 -22.98
C PHE A 397 -11.19 2.01 -22.45
N GLU A 398 -12.50 2.24 -22.57
CA GLU A 398 -13.53 1.28 -22.17
C GLU A 398 -13.45 -0.02 -22.98
N ASP A 399 -13.28 0.05 -24.30
CA ASP A 399 -13.17 -1.12 -25.16
C ASP A 399 -11.87 -1.90 -24.88
N ASN A 400 -10.76 -1.20 -24.57
CA ASN A 400 -9.54 -1.83 -24.10
C ASN A 400 -9.80 -2.59 -22.78
N ILE A 401 -10.44 -1.99 -21.77
CA ILE A 401 -10.77 -2.67 -20.51
C ILE A 401 -11.63 -3.91 -20.74
N LYS A 402 -12.64 -3.83 -21.63
CA LYS A 402 -13.50 -4.97 -21.98
C LYS A 402 -12.68 -6.15 -22.48
N ASP A 403 -11.76 -5.91 -23.41
CA ASP A 403 -10.88 -6.96 -23.93
C ASP A 403 -9.98 -7.54 -22.84
N GLN A 404 -9.34 -6.68 -22.03
CA GLN A 404 -8.48 -7.13 -20.93
C GLN A 404 -9.26 -7.98 -19.90
N ALA A 405 -10.46 -7.54 -19.53
CA ALA A 405 -11.30 -8.21 -18.54
C ALA A 405 -11.86 -9.54 -19.06
N LEU A 406 -12.19 -9.62 -20.35
CA LEU A 406 -12.61 -10.86 -20.99
C LEU A 406 -11.46 -11.88 -21.00
N ILE A 407 -10.25 -11.46 -21.35
CA ILE A 407 -9.07 -12.33 -21.26
C ILE A 407 -8.84 -12.78 -19.81
N ALA A 408 -8.92 -11.86 -18.84
CA ALA A 408 -8.73 -12.17 -17.42
C ALA A 408 -9.69 -13.22 -16.87
N ARG A 409 -10.91 -13.25 -17.40
CA ARG A 409 -11.95 -14.21 -17.03
C ARG A 409 -11.75 -15.56 -17.71
N GLU A 410 -11.60 -15.56 -19.03
CA GLU A 410 -11.52 -16.78 -19.85
C GLU A 410 -10.19 -17.52 -19.67
N MET A 411 -9.12 -16.76 -19.46
CA MET A 411 -7.79 -17.29 -19.17
C MET A 411 -7.52 -17.30 -17.67
N GLY A 412 -8.48 -17.03 -16.79
CA GLY A 412 -8.30 -16.96 -15.35
C GLY A 412 -9.33 -17.78 -14.56
N PRO A 413 -9.71 -17.38 -13.34
CA PRO A 413 -9.87 -15.98 -12.94
C PRO A 413 -8.63 -15.35 -12.28
N TYR A 414 -8.28 -14.14 -12.70
CA TYR A 414 -7.37 -13.21 -12.00
C TYR A 414 -7.89 -11.77 -12.15
N LYS A 415 -7.41 -10.85 -11.31
CA LYS A 415 -7.85 -9.44 -11.31
C LYS A 415 -7.09 -8.61 -12.35
N LEU A 416 -7.71 -7.53 -12.81
CA LEU A 416 -6.97 -6.43 -13.43
C LEU A 416 -6.43 -5.47 -12.37
N GLY A 417 -5.13 -5.28 -12.34
CA GLY A 417 -4.46 -4.28 -11.51
C GLY A 417 -4.60 -2.88 -12.12
N VAL A 418 -4.97 -1.91 -11.29
CA VAL A 418 -5.09 -0.48 -11.64
C VAL A 418 -4.04 0.28 -10.84
N HIS A 419 -2.86 0.39 -11.44
CA HIS A 419 -1.74 1.16 -10.91
C HIS A 419 -1.96 2.66 -11.12
N SER A 420 -1.32 3.47 -10.27
CA SER A 420 -1.62 4.92 -10.17
C SER A 420 -3.13 5.18 -10.06
N GLY A 421 -3.82 4.31 -9.32
CA GLY A 421 -5.27 4.19 -9.33
C GLY A 421 -5.99 5.26 -8.53
N SER A 422 -5.29 6.03 -7.68
CA SER A 422 -5.91 7.14 -6.96
C SER A 422 -6.41 8.22 -7.93
N ASP A 423 -7.51 8.87 -7.53
CA ASP A 423 -8.08 10.05 -8.20
C ASP A 423 -8.65 9.77 -9.62
N LYS A 424 -8.70 8.50 -10.05
CA LYS A 424 -9.23 8.05 -11.36
C LYS A 424 -10.75 7.89 -11.36
N PHE A 425 -11.47 8.91 -10.89
CA PHE A 425 -12.93 8.85 -10.69
C PHE A 425 -13.70 8.44 -11.94
N THR A 426 -13.28 8.88 -13.13
CA THR A 426 -13.94 8.49 -14.39
C THR A 426 -13.69 7.02 -14.74
N ALA A 427 -12.57 6.43 -14.31
CA ALA A 427 -12.25 5.03 -14.58
C ALA A 427 -13.01 4.04 -13.70
N TYR A 428 -13.30 4.37 -12.43
CA TYR A 428 -13.85 3.39 -11.48
C TYR A 428 -15.16 2.72 -11.93
N PRO A 429 -16.18 3.44 -12.46
CA PRO A 429 -17.41 2.80 -12.93
C PRO A 429 -17.18 1.90 -14.15
N ILE A 430 -16.22 2.25 -15.02
CA ILE A 430 -15.86 1.47 -16.21
C ILE A 430 -15.15 0.18 -15.78
N MET A 431 -14.15 0.29 -14.90
CA MET A 431 -13.42 -0.84 -14.33
C MET A 431 -14.38 -1.80 -13.63
N SER A 432 -15.16 -1.31 -12.66
CA SER A 432 -16.08 -2.14 -11.88
C SER A 432 -17.08 -2.90 -12.74
N ARG A 433 -17.66 -2.24 -13.76
CA ARG A 433 -18.65 -2.85 -14.65
C ARG A 433 -18.06 -3.97 -15.50
N HIS A 434 -16.92 -3.73 -16.14
CA HIS A 434 -16.37 -4.67 -17.12
C HIS A 434 -15.52 -5.78 -16.51
N THR A 435 -14.92 -5.53 -15.35
CA THR A 435 -14.25 -6.58 -14.58
C THR A 435 -15.19 -7.36 -13.67
N GLU A 436 -16.46 -6.96 -13.53
CA GLU A 436 -17.43 -7.60 -12.62
C GLU A 436 -16.89 -7.72 -11.18
N GLY A 437 -16.19 -6.68 -10.72
CA GLY A 437 -15.52 -6.65 -9.42
C GLY A 437 -14.11 -7.22 -9.39
N MET A 438 -13.64 -7.88 -10.45
CA MET A 438 -12.29 -8.49 -10.51
C MET A 438 -11.19 -7.45 -10.78
N PHE A 439 -11.03 -6.48 -9.89
CA PHE A 439 -10.03 -5.42 -9.96
C PHE A 439 -9.19 -5.32 -8.69
N HIS A 440 -7.99 -4.76 -8.82
CA HIS A 440 -7.17 -4.32 -7.69
C HIS A 440 -6.72 -2.87 -7.92
N VAL A 441 -7.29 -1.91 -7.18
CA VAL A 441 -6.94 -0.49 -7.30
C VAL A 441 -5.83 -0.13 -6.31
N LYS A 442 -4.68 0.33 -6.81
CA LYS A 442 -3.56 0.72 -5.96
C LYS A 442 -3.52 2.23 -5.76
N THR A 443 -3.63 2.63 -4.49
CA THR A 443 -3.47 4.01 -4.05
C THR A 443 -2.25 4.12 -3.14
N ALA A 444 -1.59 5.28 -3.10
CA ALA A 444 -0.50 5.53 -2.15
C ALA A 444 -0.31 7.04 -1.91
N GLY A 445 0.14 7.75 -2.96
CA GLY A 445 0.48 9.18 -2.87
C GLY A 445 -0.67 10.08 -2.39
N THR A 446 -1.92 9.73 -2.68
CA THR A 446 -3.08 10.55 -2.26
C THR A 446 -3.24 10.62 -0.73
N SER A 447 -2.86 9.57 0.02
CA SER A 447 -2.88 9.63 1.50
C SER A 447 -1.83 10.60 2.05
N TYR A 448 -0.68 10.69 1.39
CA TYR A 448 0.31 11.73 1.67
C TYR A 448 -0.23 13.14 1.35
N LEU A 449 -0.94 13.30 0.22
CA LEU A 449 -1.55 14.60 -0.14
C LEU A 449 -2.62 15.04 0.87
N GLU A 450 -3.41 14.11 1.42
CA GLU A 450 -4.36 14.42 2.49
C GLU A 450 -3.65 14.89 3.78
N ALA A 451 -2.50 14.30 4.14
CA ALA A 451 -1.69 14.80 5.25
C ALA A 451 -1.12 16.20 4.97
N VAL A 452 -0.71 16.48 3.72
CA VAL A 452 -0.29 17.83 3.31
C VAL A 452 -1.44 18.83 3.43
N LYS A 453 -2.69 18.45 3.12
CA LYS A 453 -3.89 19.29 3.36
C LYS A 453 -4.11 19.59 4.84
N VAL A 454 -3.85 18.63 5.73
CA VAL A 454 -3.89 18.86 7.19
C VAL A 454 -2.83 19.89 7.59
N ILE A 455 -1.60 19.74 7.10
CA ILE A 455 -0.51 20.72 7.35
C ILE A 455 -0.92 22.09 6.83
N ALA A 456 -1.40 22.20 5.59
CA ALA A 456 -1.91 23.45 5.02
C ALA A 456 -2.93 24.17 5.90
N LYS A 457 -3.86 23.42 6.49
CA LYS A 457 -4.94 23.95 7.33
C LYS A 457 -4.46 24.42 8.70
N HIS A 458 -3.54 23.67 9.30
CA HIS A 458 -3.13 23.84 10.71
C HIS A 458 -1.79 24.56 10.88
N ASP A 459 -0.85 24.38 9.96
CA ASP A 459 0.44 25.06 9.90
C ASP A 459 0.75 25.56 8.47
N PRO A 460 0.15 26.69 8.05
CA PRO A 460 0.39 27.28 6.75
C PRO A 460 1.85 27.69 6.51
N SER A 461 2.62 27.94 7.58
CA SER A 461 4.03 28.30 7.48
C SER A 461 4.86 27.10 7.04
N LEU A 462 4.64 25.94 7.67
CA LEU A 462 5.25 24.68 7.25
C LEU A 462 4.83 24.31 5.82
N TYR A 463 3.55 24.43 5.48
CA TYR A 463 3.09 24.17 4.12
C TYR A 463 3.84 25.01 3.08
N ARG A 464 4.01 26.32 3.31
CA ARG A 464 4.72 27.19 2.35
C ARG A 464 6.17 26.76 2.14
N ARG A 465 6.86 26.28 3.18
CA ARG A 465 8.21 25.72 3.05
C ARG A 465 8.20 24.46 2.20
N LEU A 466 7.30 23.51 2.50
CA LEU A 466 7.15 22.27 1.73
C LEU A 466 6.81 22.55 0.25
N HIS A 467 5.91 23.50 -0.02
CA HIS A 467 5.53 23.90 -1.38
C HIS A 467 6.72 24.53 -2.14
N GLN A 468 7.48 25.39 -1.48
CA GLN A 468 8.66 26.01 -2.06
C GLN A 468 9.74 24.95 -2.39
N ASP A 469 10.03 24.04 -1.46
CA ASP A 469 10.98 22.95 -1.66
C ASP A 469 10.53 22.02 -2.81
N ALA A 470 9.21 21.75 -2.91
CA ALA A 470 8.65 20.96 -4.00
C ALA A 470 8.83 21.63 -5.37
N LEU A 471 8.62 22.95 -5.46
CA LEU A 471 8.87 23.72 -6.69
C LEU A 471 10.34 23.68 -7.10
N GLU A 472 11.25 23.89 -6.14
CA GLU A 472 12.70 23.92 -6.39
C GLU A 472 13.26 22.57 -6.82
N THR A 473 12.65 21.48 -6.34
CA THR A 473 13.10 20.11 -6.63
C THR A 473 12.24 19.36 -7.65
N PHE A 474 11.25 20.02 -8.27
CA PHE A 474 10.28 19.38 -9.16
C PHE A 474 10.94 18.67 -10.35
N GLU A 475 11.82 19.36 -11.08
CA GLU A 475 12.48 18.82 -12.28
C GLU A 475 13.40 17.63 -11.98
N LEU A 476 13.95 17.56 -10.77
CA LEU A 476 14.70 16.40 -10.31
C LEU A 476 13.74 15.24 -10.01
N ASN A 477 12.67 15.51 -9.26
CA ASN A 477 11.73 14.50 -8.78
C ASN A 477 10.86 13.90 -9.88
N ARG A 478 10.48 14.69 -10.91
CA ARG A 478 9.67 14.23 -12.04
C ARG A 478 10.37 13.18 -12.89
N LYS A 479 11.70 13.05 -12.84
CA LYS A 479 12.43 12.04 -13.65
C LYS A 479 12.03 10.60 -13.34
N THR A 480 11.45 10.36 -12.17
CA THR A 480 10.98 9.04 -11.76
C THR A 480 9.47 8.86 -11.86
N TYR A 481 8.75 9.82 -12.45
CA TYR A 481 7.30 9.79 -12.64
C TYR A 481 6.92 10.42 -13.97
N HIS A 482 6.14 9.71 -14.80
CA HIS A 482 5.61 10.31 -16.01
C HIS A 482 4.50 11.32 -15.64
N LEU A 483 4.81 12.62 -15.76
CA LEU A 483 3.93 13.74 -15.39
C LEU A 483 3.95 14.81 -16.49
N THR A 484 2.76 15.33 -16.81
CA THR A 484 2.57 16.44 -17.76
C THR A 484 2.26 17.78 -17.06
N THR A 485 2.54 17.87 -15.75
CA THR A 485 2.33 19.06 -14.92
C THR A 485 2.85 20.33 -15.58
N ASN A 486 2.03 21.38 -15.56
CA ASN A 486 2.39 22.70 -16.03
C ASN A 486 2.68 23.63 -14.84
N LEU A 487 3.98 23.82 -14.53
CA LEU A 487 4.41 24.69 -13.43
C LEU A 487 3.93 26.14 -13.54
N ALA A 488 3.55 26.61 -14.73
CA ALA A 488 2.97 27.94 -14.90
C ALA A 488 1.59 28.10 -14.25
N ASN A 489 0.88 26.98 -14.01
CA ASN A 489 -0.40 26.96 -13.31
C ASN A 489 -0.23 26.95 -11.79
N VAL A 490 0.96 26.63 -11.28
CA VAL A 490 1.21 26.47 -9.85
C VAL A 490 1.49 27.82 -9.19
N PRO A 491 0.69 28.25 -8.20
CA PRO A 491 0.93 29.51 -7.51
C PRO A 491 2.25 29.50 -6.73
N LYS A 492 2.90 30.66 -6.60
CA LYS A 492 4.11 30.77 -5.78
C LYS A 492 3.75 30.62 -4.30
N ALA A 493 4.63 30.01 -3.50
CA ALA A 493 4.37 29.76 -2.08
C ALA A 493 3.93 31.01 -1.28
N ARG A 494 4.49 32.17 -1.62
CA ARG A 494 4.16 33.48 -0.99
C ARG A 494 2.76 34.00 -1.31
N GLU A 495 2.14 33.54 -2.39
CA GLU A 495 0.83 33.97 -2.88
C GLU A 495 -0.33 33.16 -2.25
N LEU A 496 0.00 32.10 -1.51
CA LEU A 496 -0.95 31.22 -0.87
C LEU A 496 -1.39 31.76 0.51
N ASN A 497 -2.64 32.22 0.58
CA ASN A 497 -3.32 32.52 1.85
C ASN A 497 -4.05 31.27 2.39
N ARG A 498 -4.41 31.27 3.68
CA ARG A 498 -4.94 30.08 4.38
C ARG A 498 -6.17 29.44 3.72
N ALA A 499 -7.03 30.23 3.06
CA ALA A 499 -8.21 29.72 2.37
C ALA A 499 -7.86 29.10 1.01
N LYS A 500 -6.91 29.71 0.27
CA LYS A 500 -6.49 29.26 -1.07
C LYS A 500 -5.59 28.02 -1.08
N VAL A 501 -4.91 27.71 0.03
CA VAL A 501 -4.02 26.52 0.09
C VAL A 501 -4.81 25.21 -0.02
N VAL A 502 -5.95 25.12 0.67
CA VAL A 502 -6.76 23.88 0.66
C VAL A 502 -7.44 23.69 -0.70
N GLU A 503 -7.84 24.79 -1.35
CA GLU A 503 -8.42 24.79 -2.70
C GLU A 503 -7.36 24.41 -3.75
N GLY A 504 -6.14 24.96 -3.68
CA GLY A 504 -5.05 24.61 -4.59
C GLY A 504 -4.64 23.14 -4.54
N LEU A 505 -4.76 22.47 -3.38
CA LEU A 505 -4.54 21.02 -3.23
C LEU A 505 -5.68 20.16 -3.81
N THR A 506 -6.68 20.78 -4.44
CA THR A 506 -7.72 20.10 -5.24
C THR A 506 -7.59 20.37 -6.74
N GLU A 507 -6.63 21.21 -7.14
CA GLU A 507 -6.28 21.43 -8.54
C GLU A 507 -5.31 20.34 -9.04
N ASN A 508 -5.18 20.21 -10.36
CA ASN A 508 -4.35 19.16 -10.95
C ASN A 508 -2.84 19.46 -10.88
N ASP A 509 -2.47 20.74 -10.98
CA ASP A 509 -1.07 21.19 -11.09
C ASP A 509 -0.54 21.72 -9.75
#